data_AF-A0A478FUU9-F1
#
_entry.id   AF-A0A478FUU9-F1
#
_cell.length_a   1.000
_cell.length_b   1.000
_cell.length_c   1.000
_cell.angle_alpha   90.00
_cell.angle_beta   90.00
_cell.angle_gamma   90.00
#
_symmetry.space_group_name_H-M   'P 1'
#
loop_
_entity.id
_entity.type
_entity.pdbx_description
1 polymer ?
#
loop_
_entity_poly.entity_id
_entity_poly.type
_entity_poly.pdbx_seq_one_letter_code
_entity_poly.pdbx_strand_id
1 'polypeptide(L)'
;MSTQAVGAAAAGTVVIGGGGTLAAYAAGAFDKDNYLTQAKKDSDIKNKKEYIGKNKDEISKLLSSGTTDTTYQTALDGAWDNMDSSGLPSITKPEKTSVKDNTKASEVANYTNAWCEHISKKTLEKPPIDADADKNTWDAFKAACFNTKKFTPVAGG
;
A
#
# COMPACT_ATOMS: atom_id res chain seq x y z
N MET A 1 -63.77 13.46 12.75
CA MET A 1 -63.34 14.38 11.67
C MET A 1 -61.84 14.15 11.50
N SER A 2 -61.36 13.31 10.59
CA SER A 2 -61.22 13.52 9.13
C SER A 2 -60.64 14.87 8.74
N THR A 3 -59.33 14.90 8.51
CA THR A 3 -58.71 15.62 7.38
C THR A 3 -57.67 14.70 6.75
N GLN A 4 -57.97 14.32 5.51
CA GLN A 4 -57.13 13.57 4.58
C GLN A 4 -56.37 14.55 3.66
N ALA A 5 -55.44 13.99 2.88
CA ALA A 5 -54.77 14.54 1.68
C ALA A 5 -53.56 15.47 1.95
N VAL A 6 -52.31 14.99 1.76
CA VAL A 6 -51.59 14.74 0.49
C VAL A 6 -51.32 16.05 -0.28
N GLY A 7 -50.07 16.48 -0.20
CA GLY A 7 -49.45 17.46 -1.09
C GLY A 7 -47.99 17.09 -1.29
N ALA A 8 -47.70 16.46 -2.43
CA ALA A 8 -46.36 16.11 -2.85
C ALA A 8 -45.52 17.34 -3.18
N ALA A 9 -44.26 17.34 -2.75
CA ALA A 9 -43.17 18.03 -3.44
C ALA A 9 -41.94 17.12 -3.38
N ALA A 10 -41.83 16.24 -4.37
CA ALA A 10 -40.58 15.56 -4.70
C ALA A 10 -39.79 16.45 -5.66
N ALA A 11 -38.59 16.89 -5.26
CA ALA A 11 -37.43 17.26 -6.09
C ALA A 11 -36.32 17.81 -5.15
N GLY A 12 -35.11 17.24 -5.02
CA GLY A 12 -34.49 16.16 -5.80
C GLY A 12 -33.40 15.36 -5.06
N THR A 13 -33.29 14.09 -5.46
CA THR A 13 -32.07 13.27 -5.72
C THR A 13 -30.89 13.38 -4.75
N VAL A 14 -30.70 12.39 -3.85
CA VAL A 14 -29.81 11.18 -3.95
C VAL A 14 -28.35 11.50 -3.55
N VAL A 15 -27.73 10.85 -2.55
CA VAL A 15 -27.11 9.50 -2.66
C VAL A 15 -27.17 8.69 -1.34
N ILE A 16 -27.90 7.58 -1.40
CA ILE A 16 -27.57 6.21 -0.93
C ILE A 16 -26.92 6.07 0.46
N GLY A 17 -27.72 5.58 1.41
CA GLY A 17 -27.30 4.46 2.27
C GLY A 17 -26.67 4.77 3.64
N GLY A 18 -27.21 5.73 4.38
CA GLY A 18 -26.94 5.83 5.83
C GLY A 18 -27.65 4.69 6.58
N GLY A 19 -26.89 3.71 7.09
CA GLY A 19 -27.45 2.61 7.88
C GLY A 19 -26.40 1.77 8.61
N GLY A 20 -25.98 2.24 9.80
CA GLY A 20 -25.32 1.49 10.89
C GLY A 20 -23.85 1.13 10.66
N THR A 21 -22.86 1.54 11.45
CA THR A 21 -22.80 1.63 12.91
C THR A 21 -21.77 2.68 13.36
N LEU A 22 -22.25 3.85 13.76
CA LEU A 22 -21.52 4.80 14.59
C LEU A 22 -21.63 4.37 16.07
N ALA A 23 -20.93 3.30 16.47
CA ALA A 23 -20.81 2.96 17.89
C ALA A 23 -19.66 1.97 18.16
N ALA A 24 -18.45 2.50 18.36
CA ALA A 24 -17.48 1.98 19.33
C ALA A 24 -16.41 3.05 19.61
N TYR A 25 -16.88 4.21 20.08
CA TYR A 25 -16.07 5.19 20.80
C TYR A 25 -15.64 4.58 22.13
N ALA A 26 -14.47 3.91 22.19
CA ALA A 26 -13.85 3.50 23.46
C ALA A 26 -12.38 3.04 23.33
N ALA A 27 -11.50 3.87 22.75
CA ALA A 27 -10.06 3.97 23.06
C ALA A 27 -9.49 5.08 22.15
N GLY A 28 -8.80 6.07 22.71
CA GLY A 28 -8.45 7.31 22.00
C GLY A 28 -7.61 7.13 20.73
N ALA A 29 -7.54 8.23 19.96
CA ALA A 29 -6.75 8.46 18.73
C ALA A 29 -7.49 8.18 17.42
N PHE A 30 -7.87 9.26 16.73
CA PHE A 30 -8.01 9.22 15.27
C PHE A 30 -6.63 8.86 14.71
N ASP A 31 -6.38 7.58 14.46
CA ASP A 31 -5.25 7.15 13.64
C ASP A 31 -5.38 7.89 12.31
N LYS A 32 -4.51 8.88 12.09
CA LYS A 32 -4.47 9.57 10.82
C LYS A 32 -4.16 8.53 9.76
N ASP A 33 -4.94 8.54 8.69
CA ASP A 33 -4.66 7.66 7.56
C ASP A 33 -3.21 7.90 7.10
N ASN A 34 -2.55 6.81 6.74
CA ASN A 34 -1.16 6.73 6.34
C ASN A 34 -1.05 5.92 5.04
N TYR A 35 0.13 5.90 4.44
CA TYR A 35 0.37 5.18 3.20
C TYR A 35 -0.10 3.72 3.26
N LEU A 36 0.14 3.02 4.38
CA LEU A 36 -0.25 1.61 4.53
C LEU A 36 -1.77 1.42 4.61
N THR A 37 -2.46 2.22 5.40
CA THR A 37 -3.91 2.14 5.58
C THR A 37 -4.64 2.54 4.29
N GLN A 38 -4.15 3.54 3.57
CA GLN A 38 -4.66 3.90 2.25
C GLN A 38 -4.41 2.79 1.22
N ALA A 39 -3.19 2.24 1.18
CA ALA A 39 -2.84 1.22 0.19
C ALA A 39 -3.65 -0.06 0.39
N LYS A 40 -4.01 -0.40 1.63
CA LYS A 40 -4.91 -1.53 1.92
C LYS A 40 -6.36 -1.30 1.46
N LYS A 41 -6.79 -0.05 1.30
CA LYS A 41 -8.12 0.32 0.77
C LYS A 41 -8.13 0.33 -0.77
N ASP A 42 -6.98 0.52 -1.42
CA ASP A 42 -6.81 0.55 -2.87
C ASP A 42 -7.22 -0.79 -3.52
N SER A 43 -8.02 -0.74 -4.59
CA SER A 43 -8.53 -1.90 -5.32
C SER A 43 -7.47 -2.75 -6.02
N ASP A 44 -6.28 -2.21 -6.26
CA ASP A 44 -5.14 -2.93 -6.83
C ASP A 44 -4.45 -3.83 -5.82
N ILE A 45 -4.61 -3.52 -4.53
CA ILE A 45 -3.96 -4.21 -3.43
C ILE A 45 -4.96 -5.04 -2.64
N LYS A 46 -6.12 -4.48 -2.33
CA LYS A 46 -7.17 -5.12 -1.54
C LYS A 46 -7.47 -6.50 -2.09
N ASN A 47 -7.27 -7.52 -1.25
CA ASN A 47 -7.45 -8.94 -1.53
C ASN A 47 -6.52 -9.56 -2.61
N LYS A 48 -5.67 -8.78 -3.29
CA LYS A 48 -4.77 -9.24 -4.35
C LYS A 48 -3.31 -9.31 -3.90
N LYS A 49 -2.88 -8.35 -3.09
CA LYS A 49 -1.51 -8.21 -2.63
C LYS A 49 -1.42 -8.18 -1.10
N GLU A 50 -0.26 -8.53 -0.58
CA GLU A 50 0.10 -8.43 0.83
C GLU A 50 1.27 -7.49 1.03
N TYR A 51 1.29 -6.84 2.19
CA TYR A 51 2.37 -5.94 2.57
C TYR A 51 3.58 -6.75 3.04
N ILE A 52 4.67 -6.70 2.28
CA ILE A 52 5.93 -7.40 2.56
C ILE A 52 7.00 -6.50 3.17
N GLY A 53 6.69 -5.20 3.32
CA GLY A 53 7.65 -4.20 3.81
C GLY A 53 8.14 -4.40 5.24
N LYS A 54 7.62 -5.37 6.00
CA LYS A 54 8.10 -5.80 7.34
C LYS A 54 8.84 -7.15 7.31
N ASN A 55 9.01 -7.74 6.12
CA ASN A 55 9.55 -9.08 5.94
C ASN A 55 10.75 -9.02 4.99
N LYS A 56 11.91 -8.66 5.54
CA LYS A 56 13.18 -8.61 4.79
C LYS A 56 13.49 -9.95 4.11
N ASP A 57 13.24 -11.07 4.78
CA ASP A 57 13.51 -12.40 4.22
C ASP A 57 12.65 -12.69 3.00
N GLU A 58 11.39 -12.24 3.01
CA GLU A 58 10.52 -12.36 1.85
C GLU A 58 10.95 -11.48 0.68
N ILE A 59 11.31 -10.23 0.95
CA ILE A 59 11.87 -9.33 -0.07
C ILE A 59 13.14 -9.95 -0.67
N SER A 60 14.06 -10.43 0.17
CA SER A 60 15.29 -11.08 -0.25
C SER A 60 15.03 -12.33 -1.09
N LYS A 61 14.05 -13.17 -0.70
CA LYS A 61 13.62 -14.34 -1.49
C LYS A 61 13.06 -13.95 -2.86
N LEU A 62 12.27 -12.88 -2.95
CA LEU A 62 11.71 -12.38 -4.22
C LEU A 62 12.79 -11.79 -5.14
N LEU A 63 13.87 -11.27 -4.55
CA LEU A 63 15.05 -10.78 -5.26
C LEU A 63 16.05 -11.89 -5.62
N SER A 64 15.97 -13.05 -4.95
CA SER A 64 16.91 -14.16 -5.15
C SER A 64 16.29 -15.36 -5.87
N SER A 65 15.01 -15.33 -6.25
CA SER A 65 14.42 -16.45 -6.98
C SER A 65 15.12 -16.54 -8.33
N GLY A 66 15.90 -17.60 -8.54
CA GLY A 66 17.01 -17.74 -9.51
C GLY A 66 16.71 -17.58 -11.00
N THR A 67 15.62 -16.93 -11.37
CA THR A 67 15.37 -16.36 -12.69
C THR A 67 15.77 -14.89 -12.68
N THR A 68 16.70 -14.50 -13.53
CA THR A 68 16.94 -13.08 -13.88
C THR A 68 15.63 -12.46 -14.35
N ASP A 69 15.20 -11.37 -13.71
CA ASP A 69 13.96 -10.62 -13.96
C ASP A 69 12.67 -11.28 -13.46
N THR A 70 12.54 -11.38 -12.14
CA THR A 70 11.25 -11.66 -11.51
C THR A 70 10.30 -10.46 -11.68
N THR A 71 8.98 -10.70 -11.65
CA THR A 71 7.99 -9.62 -11.67
C THR A 71 8.23 -8.61 -10.55
N TYR A 72 8.71 -9.08 -9.40
CA TYR A 72 9.06 -8.22 -8.27
C TYR A 72 10.32 -7.38 -8.53
N GLN A 73 11.39 -7.98 -9.06
CA GLN A 73 12.61 -7.26 -9.44
C GLN A 73 12.31 -6.16 -10.47
N THR A 74 11.49 -6.47 -11.48
CA THR A 74 11.11 -5.48 -12.51
C THR A 74 10.29 -4.34 -11.92
N ALA A 75 9.33 -4.65 -11.05
CA ALA A 75 8.53 -3.62 -10.37
C ALA A 75 9.38 -2.75 -9.43
N LEU A 76 10.31 -3.37 -8.71
CA LEU A 76 11.22 -2.66 -7.80
C LEU A 76 12.21 -1.78 -8.57
N ASP A 77 12.76 -2.26 -9.69
CA ASP A 77 13.67 -1.50 -10.55
C ASP A 77 12.99 -0.26 -11.15
N GLY A 78 11.74 -0.41 -11.60
CA GLY A 78 10.93 0.73 -12.09
C GLY A 78 10.57 1.74 -10.99
N ALA A 79 10.44 1.29 -9.76
CA ALA A 79 10.15 2.14 -8.59
C ALA A 79 11.41 2.74 -7.96
N TRP A 80 12.60 2.20 -8.24
CA TRP A 80 13.81 2.44 -7.46
C TRP A 80 14.17 3.92 -7.39
N ASP A 81 14.08 4.65 -8.50
CA ASP A 81 14.45 6.08 -8.55
C ASP A 81 13.51 6.95 -7.69
N ASN A 82 12.27 6.50 -7.48
CA ASN A 82 11.27 7.16 -6.65
C ASN A 82 11.34 6.74 -5.17
N MET A 83 12.18 5.76 -4.82
CA MET A 83 12.48 5.40 -3.45
C MET A 83 13.57 6.32 -2.89
N ASP A 84 13.16 7.48 -2.41
CA ASP A 84 14.08 8.46 -1.84
C ASP A 84 14.56 8.05 -0.44
N SER A 85 15.82 8.34 -0.12
CA SER A 85 16.43 8.03 1.18
C SER A 85 16.19 9.07 2.27
N SER A 86 15.56 10.21 1.95
CA SER A 86 15.36 11.30 2.91
C SER A 86 14.46 10.85 4.06
N GLY A 87 14.98 11.01 5.29
CA GLY A 87 14.29 10.62 6.51
C GLY A 87 14.50 9.16 6.92
N LEU A 88 15.29 8.37 6.18
CA LEU A 88 15.72 7.05 6.63
C LEU A 88 16.91 7.14 7.59
N PRO A 89 16.95 6.31 8.65
CA PRO A 89 18.09 6.25 9.55
C PRO A 89 19.28 5.59 8.84
N SER A 90 20.36 6.37 8.62
CA SER A 90 21.72 5.96 8.22
C SER A 90 21.84 4.69 7.37
N ILE A 91 20.99 4.54 6.35
CA ILE A 91 21.01 3.43 5.41
C ILE A 91 21.27 3.99 4.02
N THR A 92 22.36 3.55 3.41
CA THR A 92 22.71 3.96 2.06
C THR A 92 21.84 3.21 1.07
N LYS A 93 21.22 3.95 0.14
CA LYS A 93 20.50 3.37 -1.00
C LYS A 93 21.50 2.67 -1.93
N PRO A 94 21.34 1.36 -2.18
CA PRO A 94 22.17 0.67 -3.17
C PRO A 94 22.00 1.25 -4.57
N GLU A 95 23.01 1.05 -5.43
CA GLU A 95 22.91 1.42 -6.84
C GLU A 95 21.75 0.66 -7.51
N LYS A 96 21.08 1.29 -8.47
CA LYS A 96 19.94 0.69 -9.18
C LYS A 96 20.27 -0.66 -9.81
N THR A 97 21.47 -0.79 -10.37
CA THR A 97 22.03 -2.04 -10.92
C THR A 97 21.99 -3.20 -9.92
N SER A 98 22.04 -2.91 -8.63
CA SER A 98 21.98 -3.90 -7.54
C SER A 98 20.62 -4.60 -7.45
N VAL A 99 19.53 -3.96 -7.92
CA VAL A 99 18.18 -4.54 -7.88
C VAL A 99 18.08 -5.83 -8.69
N LYS A 100 18.83 -5.90 -9.81
CA LYS A 100 18.89 -7.07 -10.70
C LYS A 100 20.06 -8.01 -10.38
N ASP A 101 20.91 -7.64 -9.42
CA ASP A 101 22.03 -8.45 -8.99
C ASP A 101 21.62 -9.33 -7.79
N ASN A 102 21.44 -10.62 -8.05
CA ASN A 102 21.07 -11.60 -7.02
C ASN A 102 22.09 -11.66 -5.87
N THR A 103 23.36 -11.34 -6.11
CA THR A 103 24.39 -11.30 -5.05
C THR A 103 24.19 -10.13 -4.09
N LYS A 104 23.46 -9.10 -4.54
CA LYS A 104 23.12 -7.88 -3.79
C LYS A 104 21.70 -7.89 -3.21
N ALA A 105 20.96 -8.99 -3.39
CA ALA A 105 19.59 -9.14 -2.91
C ALA A 105 19.42 -8.80 -1.42
N SER A 106 20.38 -9.14 -0.57
CA SER A 106 20.33 -8.82 0.87
C SER A 106 20.44 -7.31 1.15
N GLU A 107 21.31 -6.60 0.43
CA GLU A 107 21.49 -5.15 0.57
C GLU A 107 20.25 -4.40 0.08
N VAL A 108 19.74 -4.79 -1.10
CA VAL A 108 18.50 -4.25 -1.69
C VAL A 108 17.29 -4.54 -0.81
N ALA A 109 17.18 -5.75 -0.26
CA ALA A 109 16.09 -6.11 0.64
C ALA A 109 16.13 -5.30 1.95
N ASN A 110 17.33 -5.05 2.48
CA ASN A 110 17.51 -4.24 3.69
C ASN A 110 17.04 -2.81 3.46
N TYR A 111 17.46 -2.19 2.36
CA TYR A 111 17.03 -0.84 2.00
C TYR A 111 15.53 -0.77 1.74
N THR A 112 14.99 -1.71 0.96
CA THR A 112 13.57 -1.77 0.63
C THR A 112 12.69 -1.94 1.87
N ASN A 113 13.07 -2.84 2.79
CA ASN A 113 12.38 -3.02 4.07
C ASN A 113 12.38 -1.72 4.90
N ALA A 114 13.54 -1.09 5.08
CA ALA A 114 13.64 0.18 5.82
C ALA A 114 12.81 1.29 5.18
N TRP A 115 12.85 1.40 3.86
CA TRP A 115 12.07 2.36 3.09
C TRP A 115 10.56 2.13 3.26
N CYS A 116 10.10 0.89 3.10
CA CYS A 116 8.70 0.54 3.30
C CYS A 116 8.23 0.82 4.73
N GLU A 117 9.02 0.50 5.74
CA GLU A 117 8.68 0.79 7.14
C GLU A 117 8.58 2.29 7.44
N HIS A 118 9.42 3.09 6.80
CA HIS A 118 9.39 4.54 6.94
C HIS A 118 8.16 5.13 6.25
N ILE A 119 7.95 4.80 4.97
CA ILE A 119 6.84 5.34 4.17
C ILE A 119 5.48 4.85 4.69
N SER A 120 5.36 3.59 5.10
CA SER A 120 4.10 3.02 5.61
C SER A 120 3.52 3.79 6.80
N LYS A 121 4.36 4.48 7.58
CA LYS A 121 3.98 5.28 8.75
C LYS A 121 3.75 6.75 8.42
N LYS A 122 4.13 7.24 7.24
CA LYS A 122 3.87 8.63 6.83
C LYS A 122 2.38 8.86 6.68
N THR A 123 1.91 9.97 7.25
CA THR A 123 0.52 10.41 7.11
C THR A 123 0.18 10.64 5.64
N LEU A 124 -0.97 10.12 5.22
CA LEU A 124 -1.52 10.27 3.88
C LEU A 124 -3.05 10.25 3.99
N GLU A 125 -3.67 11.43 3.92
CA GLU A 125 -5.11 11.58 4.10
C GLU A 125 -5.92 11.00 2.94
N LYS A 126 -5.34 10.99 1.73
CA LYS A 126 -5.93 10.39 0.53
C LYS A 126 -4.85 9.90 -0.42
N PRO A 127 -5.11 8.86 -1.23
CA PRO A 127 -4.21 8.49 -2.32
C PRO A 127 -3.96 9.68 -3.27
N PRO A 128 -2.71 9.96 -3.65
CA PRO A 128 -2.41 11.02 -4.59
C PRO A 128 -2.93 10.68 -5.99
N ILE A 129 -3.41 11.70 -6.70
CA ILE A 129 -3.75 11.64 -8.13
C ILE A 129 -2.51 11.95 -8.99
N ASP A 130 -2.59 11.78 -10.31
CA ASP A 130 -1.43 11.87 -11.20
C ASP A 130 -0.67 13.21 -11.17
N ALA A 131 -1.34 14.30 -10.78
CA ALA A 131 -0.74 15.62 -10.67
C ALA A 131 -0.10 15.92 -9.30
N ASP A 132 -0.26 15.03 -8.32
CA ASP A 132 0.21 15.26 -6.95
C ASP A 132 1.71 14.93 -6.80
N ALA A 133 2.43 15.74 -6.02
CA ALA A 133 3.86 15.55 -5.77
C ALA A 133 4.21 14.19 -5.14
N ASP A 134 3.27 13.63 -4.37
CA ASP A 134 3.42 12.34 -3.69
C ASP A 134 3.14 11.12 -4.58
N LYS A 135 2.71 11.32 -5.84
CA LYS A 135 2.33 10.23 -6.74
C LYS A 135 3.46 9.23 -6.98
N ASN A 136 4.67 9.73 -7.21
CA ASN A 136 5.84 8.89 -7.42
C ASN A 136 6.16 8.04 -6.19
N THR A 137 6.10 8.64 -4.99
CA THR A 137 6.30 7.94 -3.71
C THR A 137 5.21 6.89 -3.50
N TRP A 138 3.95 7.21 -3.83
CA TRP A 138 2.82 6.31 -3.70
C TRP A 138 2.92 5.10 -4.63
N ASP A 139 3.21 5.31 -5.91
CA ASP A 139 3.36 4.22 -6.88
C ASP A 139 4.55 3.33 -6.52
N ALA A 140 5.67 3.95 -6.11
CA ALA A 140 6.82 3.22 -5.60
C ALA A 140 6.49 2.41 -4.35
N PHE A 141 5.66 2.95 -3.45
CA PHE A 141 5.21 2.25 -2.25
C PHE A 141 4.35 1.03 -2.60
N LYS A 142 3.42 1.18 -3.55
CA LYS A 142 2.61 0.05 -4.03
C LYS A 142 3.44 -1.02 -4.75
N ALA A 143 4.48 -0.63 -5.47
CA ALA A 143 5.34 -1.55 -6.22
C ALA A 143 6.35 -2.28 -5.33
N ALA A 144 7.04 -1.56 -4.45
CA ALA A 144 8.14 -2.09 -3.64
C ALA A 144 7.65 -2.83 -2.39
N CYS A 145 6.56 -2.35 -1.77
CA CYS A 145 6.13 -2.81 -0.45
C CYS A 145 4.98 -3.81 -0.47
N PHE A 146 4.39 -4.06 -1.63
CA PHE A 146 3.31 -5.02 -1.80
C PHE A 146 3.63 -6.01 -2.90
N ASN A 147 3.44 -7.29 -2.59
CA ASN A 147 3.56 -8.36 -3.58
C ASN A 147 2.27 -9.16 -3.67
N THR A 148 2.06 -9.83 -4.81
CA THR A 148 0.92 -10.73 -5.00
C THR A 148 0.85 -11.72 -3.85
N LYS A 149 -0.35 -11.84 -3.25
CA LYS A 149 -0.56 -12.79 -2.16
C LYS A 149 -0.13 -14.17 -2.62
N LYS A 150 0.78 -14.80 -1.89
CA LYS A 150 1.04 -16.22 -2.14
C LYS A 150 -0.24 -16.95 -1.78
N PHE A 151 -0.90 -17.52 -2.78
CA PHE A 151 -1.99 -18.45 -2.51
C PHE A 151 -1.35 -19.68 -1.89
N THR A 152 -1.24 -19.72 -0.57
CA THR A 152 -0.94 -20.94 0.15
C THR A 152 -2.20 -21.78 0.02
N PRO A 153 -2.19 -22.90 -0.74
CA PRO A 153 -3.31 -23.81 -0.69
C PRO A 153 -3.43 -24.22 0.78
N VAL A 154 -4.57 -23.92 1.41
CA VAL A 154 -4.87 -24.49 2.71
C VAL A 154 -4.91 -25.99 2.46
N ALA A 155 -3.89 -26.71 2.90
CA ALA A 155 -3.90 -28.16 2.87
C ALA A 155 -5.08 -28.58 3.74
N GLY A 156 -6.21 -28.87 3.09
CA GLY A 156 -7.37 -29.48 3.74
C GLY A 156 -6.95 -30.85 4.23
N GLY A 157 -6.88 -30.99 5.56
CA GLY A 157 -6.84 -32.26 6.26
C GLY A 157 -8.24 -32.70 6.66
#